data_AF-A0A9W8EDI7-F1
#
_entry.id   AF-A0A9W8EDI7-F1
#
_cell.length_a   1.000
_cell.length_b   1.000
_cell.length_c   1.000
_cell.angle_alpha   90.00
_cell.angle_beta   90.00
_cell.angle_gamma   90.00
#
_symmetry.space_group_name_H-M   'P 1'
#
loop_
_entity.id
_entity.type
_entity.pdbx_description
1 polymer ?
#
loop_
_entity_poly.entity_id
_entity_poly.type
_entity_poly.pdbx_seq_one_letter_code
_entity_poly.pdbx_strand_id
1 'polypeptide(L)'
;MELGPCRVSAGGNHTENNAYAWNQNAHLLFIDQPLNSGFSYGQRVDNSYDAAKDIDVFLRMFYRDKRVNLDFLTTGDWVKPIHLEIPPLLEAGLRVLIYSGDADWICNWYGGKAWSLAMDWSGKSEFAAALDRPWLVDGEQAGESRTAGNFTFVRVFGAGHMVPYDQPKASLDMVNSWISNQSKF
;
A
#
# COMPACT_ATOMS: atom_id res chain seq x y z
N MET A 1 -11.62 9.27 3.88
CA MET A 1 -10.36 9.55 3.14
C MET A 1 -9.25 9.57 4.16
N GLU A 2 -8.47 8.51 4.23
CA GLU A 2 -7.47 8.31 5.31
C GLU A 2 -6.23 9.19 5.18
N LEU A 3 -5.83 9.48 3.95
CA LEU A 3 -4.51 10.03 3.60
C LEU A 3 -4.50 11.53 3.32
N GLY A 4 -5.70 12.12 3.15
CA GLY A 4 -5.87 13.48 2.69
C GLY A 4 -5.72 14.54 3.79
N PRO A 5 -5.74 15.84 3.41
CA PRO A 5 -5.54 16.95 4.32
C PRO A 5 -6.66 17.12 5.35
N CYS A 6 -7.78 16.41 5.20
CA CYS A 6 -8.91 16.52 6.11
C CYS A 6 -9.43 15.13 6.54
N ARG A 7 -9.90 15.04 7.78
CA ARG A 7 -10.65 13.90 8.33
C ARG A 7 -12.11 14.29 8.55
N VAL A 8 -13.00 13.32 8.55
CA VAL A 8 -14.39 13.53 8.96
C VAL A 8 -14.41 13.57 10.49
N SER A 9 -15.05 14.59 11.08
CA SER A 9 -15.18 14.67 12.53
C SER A 9 -15.95 13.47 13.10
N ALA A 10 -15.76 13.14 14.37
CA ALA A 10 -16.43 11.99 15.00
C ALA A 10 -17.97 12.04 14.87
N GLY A 11 -18.54 13.24 14.77
CA GLY A 11 -19.98 13.47 14.56
C GLY A 11 -20.43 13.48 13.11
N GLY A 12 -19.53 13.37 12.13
CA GLY A 12 -19.86 13.29 10.71
C GLY A 12 -20.39 14.58 10.06
N ASN A 13 -20.43 15.68 10.80
CA ASN A 13 -21.09 16.93 10.38
C ASN A 13 -20.14 17.99 9.82
N HIS A 14 -18.82 17.80 9.94
CA HIS A 14 -17.81 18.66 9.35
C HIS A 14 -16.50 17.89 9.13
N THR A 15 -15.52 18.58 8.57
CA THR A 15 -14.16 18.06 8.40
C THR A 15 -13.16 18.83 9.25
N GLU A 16 -12.16 18.12 9.75
CA GLU A 16 -11.07 18.64 10.57
C GLU A 16 -9.75 18.47 9.83
N ASN A 17 -8.78 19.36 10.08
CA ASN A 17 -7.46 19.28 9.48
C ASN A 17 -6.72 18.01 9.95
N ASN A 18 -6.11 17.30 9.01
CA ASN A 18 -5.28 16.13 9.27
C ASN A 18 -3.81 16.54 9.41
N ALA A 19 -3.35 16.67 10.65
CA ALA A 19 -1.95 16.96 10.95
C ALA A 19 -0.97 15.85 10.51
N TYR A 20 -1.47 14.69 10.10
CA TYR A 20 -0.66 13.54 9.66
C TYR A 20 -0.91 13.15 8.20
N ALA A 21 -1.39 14.10 7.39
CA ALA A 21 -1.67 13.84 5.98
C ALA A 21 -0.37 13.51 5.22
N TRP A 22 -0.41 12.46 4.40
CA TRP A 22 0.76 12.04 3.63
C TRP A 22 1.18 13.07 2.56
N ASN A 23 0.27 13.96 2.18
CA ASN A 23 0.54 15.03 1.24
C ASN A 23 1.28 16.24 1.86
N GLN A 24 1.75 16.14 3.10
CA GLN A 24 2.57 17.17 3.73
C GLN A 24 3.99 17.23 3.17
N ASN A 25 4.57 16.07 2.83
CA ASN A 25 5.97 15.96 2.40
C ASN A 25 6.15 15.48 0.96
N ALA A 26 5.08 14.96 0.34
CA ALA A 26 5.11 14.46 -1.02
C ALA A 26 3.82 14.82 -1.75
N HIS A 27 3.90 15.00 -3.07
CA HIS A 27 2.72 14.96 -3.91
C HIS A 27 2.30 13.49 -4.07
N LEU A 28 1.10 13.15 -3.62
CA LEU A 28 0.57 11.79 -3.75
C LEU A 28 -0.18 11.69 -5.08
N LEU A 29 0.31 10.83 -5.96
CA LEU A 29 -0.42 10.38 -7.14
C LEU A 29 -0.53 8.86 -7.05
N PHE A 30 -1.73 8.37 -6.81
CA PHE A 30 -2.01 6.93 -6.84
C PHE A 30 -2.29 6.55 -8.30
N ILE A 31 -1.32 5.93 -8.95
CA ILE A 31 -1.52 5.31 -10.27
C ILE A 31 -1.48 3.79 -10.06
N ASP A 32 -2.61 3.13 -10.26
CA ASP A 32 -2.69 1.67 -10.19
C ASP A 32 -2.22 1.09 -11.54
N GLN A 33 -0.98 0.62 -11.55
CA GLN A 33 -0.25 0.06 -12.70
C GLN A 33 0.54 -1.16 -12.23
N PRO A 34 0.85 -2.14 -13.09
CA PRO A 34 0.62 -2.20 -14.54
C PRO A 34 -0.82 -2.59 -14.92
N LEU A 35 -1.06 -2.71 -16.23
CA LEU A 35 -2.16 -3.51 -16.76
C LEU A 35 -2.12 -4.89 -16.10
N ASN A 36 -3.22 -5.28 -15.44
CA ASN A 36 -3.41 -6.39 -14.49
C ASN A 36 -3.14 -6.12 -13.00
N SER A 37 -2.74 -4.91 -12.59
CA SER A 37 -2.81 -4.48 -11.19
C SER A 37 -4.20 -3.95 -10.86
N GLY A 38 -4.76 -4.39 -9.73
CA GLY A 38 -6.09 -4.00 -9.28
C GLY A 38 -7.16 -4.17 -10.36
N PHE A 39 -7.78 -3.06 -10.75
CA PHE A 39 -8.90 -3.00 -11.70
C PHE A 39 -8.49 -2.61 -13.14
N SER A 40 -7.20 -2.55 -13.44
CA SER A 40 -6.66 -2.06 -14.73
C SER A 40 -6.56 -3.17 -15.79
N TYR A 41 -7.57 -3.32 -16.67
CA TYR A 41 -7.55 -4.26 -17.80
C TYR A 41 -7.61 -3.54 -19.15
N GLY A 42 -6.89 -4.06 -20.16
CA GLY A 42 -6.87 -3.49 -21.50
C GLY A 42 -6.05 -4.31 -22.49
N GLN A 43 -5.96 -3.85 -23.74
CA GLN A 43 -4.98 -4.38 -24.68
C GLN A 43 -3.59 -3.87 -24.30
N ARG A 44 -2.55 -4.59 -24.73
CA ARG A 44 -1.16 -4.24 -24.42
C ARG A 44 -0.87 -2.78 -24.84
N VAL A 45 -0.55 -1.94 -23.87
CA VAL A 45 -0.12 -0.55 -24.09
C VAL A 45 1.40 -0.50 -23.93
N ASP A 46 2.11 -0.26 -25.02
CA ASP A 46 3.57 -0.35 -25.08
C ASP A 46 4.28 0.99 -24.84
N ASN A 47 3.54 2.07 -24.58
CA ASN A 47 4.12 3.39 -24.38
C ASN A 47 3.30 4.27 -23.42
N SER A 48 3.99 5.20 -22.74
CA SER A 48 3.38 6.10 -21.74
C SER A 48 2.35 7.07 -22.33
N TYR A 49 2.42 7.38 -23.63
CA TYR A 49 1.50 8.32 -24.27
C TYR A 49 0.11 7.73 -24.44
N ASP A 50 0.02 6.47 -24.88
CA ASP A 50 -1.25 5.76 -25.00
C ASP A 50 -1.81 5.40 -23.61
N ALA A 51 -0.96 5.04 -22.64
CA ALA A 51 -1.39 4.81 -21.26
C ALA A 51 -2.03 6.07 -20.63
N ALA A 52 -1.49 7.26 -20.94
CA ALA A 52 -2.05 8.52 -20.46
C ALA A 52 -3.45 8.81 -21.06
N LYS A 53 -3.72 8.39 -22.31
CA LYS A 53 -5.06 8.52 -22.91
C LYS A 53 -6.06 7.60 -22.22
N ASP A 54 -5.67 6.36 -21.93
CA ASP A 54 -6.54 5.40 -21.25
C ASP A 54 -6.90 5.87 -19.84
N ILE A 55 -5.96 6.51 -19.12
CA ILE A 55 -6.23 7.15 -17.83
C ILE A 55 -7.23 8.30 -17.96
N ASP A 56 -7.12 9.17 -18.97
CA ASP A 56 -8.08 10.26 -19.19
C ASP A 56 -9.50 9.71 -19.45
N VAL A 57 -9.62 8.64 -20.25
CA VAL A 57 -10.90 7.98 -20.53
C VAL A 57 -11.46 7.32 -19.27
N PHE A 58 -10.65 6.56 -18.53
CA PHE A 58 -11.05 5.90 -17.29
C PHE A 58 -11.58 6.91 -16.27
N LEU A 59 -10.86 8.00 -16.02
CA LEU A 59 -11.28 9.02 -15.06
C LEU A 59 -12.65 9.62 -15.46
N ARG A 60 -12.88 9.89 -16.75
CA ARG A 60 -14.17 10.39 -17.25
C ARG A 60 -15.32 9.40 -17.05
N MET A 61 -15.07 8.10 -17.18
CA MET A 61 -16.06 7.04 -16.98
C MET A 61 -16.34 6.79 -15.50
N PHE A 62 -15.29 6.69 -14.68
CA PHE A 62 -15.34 6.42 -13.26
C PHE A 62 -16.18 7.46 -12.49
N TYR A 63 -16.03 8.75 -12.81
CA TYR A 63 -16.83 9.81 -12.17
C TYR A 63 -18.30 9.88 -12.64
N ARG A 64 -18.70 9.11 -13.65
CA ARG A 64 -20.02 9.21 -14.28
C ARG A 64 -20.88 7.95 -14.15
N ASP A 65 -20.30 6.77 -13.94
CA ASP A 65 -21.06 5.51 -14.02
C ASP A 65 -20.82 4.58 -12.82
N LYS A 66 -21.87 4.34 -12.02
CA LYS A 66 -21.84 3.41 -10.89
C LYS A 66 -21.79 1.94 -11.32
N ARG A 67 -22.07 1.61 -12.58
CA ARG A 67 -22.01 0.24 -13.11
C ARG A 67 -20.60 -0.29 -13.18
N VAL A 68 -19.61 0.59 -13.35
CA VAL A 68 -18.20 0.23 -13.36
C VAL A 68 -17.80 -0.54 -12.09
N ASN A 69 -18.25 -0.08 -10.92
CA ASN A 69 -17.98 -0.78 -9.66
C ASN A 69 -18.67 -2.16 -9.56
N LEU A 70 -19.87 -2.28 -10.12
CA LEU A 70 -20.62 -3.54 -10.13
C LEU A 70 -19.99 -4.55 -11.10
N ASP A 71 -19.58 -4.09 -12.28
CA ASP A 71 -18.92 -4.93 -13.28
C ASP A 71 -17.64 -5.55 -12.67
N PHE A 72 -16.83 -4.76 -11.95
CA PHE A 72 -15.65 -5.24 -11.22
C PHE A 72 -15.93 -6.29 -10.14
N LEU A 73 -17.09 -6.21 -9.46
CA LEU A 73 -17.49 -7.24 -8.50
C LEU A 73 -17.91 -8.53 -9.20
N THR A 74 -18.60 -8.42 -10.33
CA THR A 74 -19.19 -9.57 -11.04
C THR A 74 -18.20 -10.34 -11.91
N THR A 75 -17.09 -9.73 -12.33
CA THR A 75 -15.99 -10.39 -13.08
C THR A 75 -15.00 -11.13 -12.19
N GLY A 76 -15.09 -10.99 -10.86
CA GLY A 76 -14.18 -11.65 -9.92
C GLY A 76 -12.83 -10.96 -9.73
N ASP A 77 -12.71 -9.68 -10.13
CA ASP A 77 -11.46 -8.91 -10.10
C ASP A 77 -10.89 -8.68 -8.70
N TRP A 78 -11.72 -8.86 -7.66
CA TRP A 78 -11.31 -8.76 -6.26
C TRP A 78 -10.29 -9.81 -5.79
N VAL A 79 -10.05 -10.89 -6.56
CA VAL A 79 -9.36 -12.09 -6.03
C VAL A 79 -8.08 -12.44 -6.80
N LYS A 80 -7.45 -11.47 -7.48
CA LYS A 80 -6.20 -11.73 -8.20
C LYS A 80 -4.99 -11.87 -7.26
N PRO A 81 -4.06 -12.82 -7.53
CA PRO A 81 -2.87 -13.02 -6.73
C PRO A 81 -1.77 -11.98 -7.05
N ILE A 82 -1.95 -10.73 -6.62
CA ILE A 82 -1.01 -9.61 -6.91
C ILE A 82 0.39 -9.86 -6.31
N HIS A 83 0.52 -10.71 -5.30
CA HIS A 83 1.81 -11.09 -4.72
C HIS A 83 2.79 -11.70 -5.75
N LEU A 84 2.28 -12.23 -6.88
CA LEU A 84 3.11 -12.76 -7.98
C LEU A 84 3.81 -11.66 -8.79
N GLU A 85 3.34 -10.41 -8.70
CA GLU A 85 3.94 -9.26 -9.40
C GLU A 85 5.11 -8.64 -8.61
N ILE A 86 5.30 -9.03 -7.34
CA ILE A 86 6.34 -8.46 -6.47
C ILE A 86 7.75 -8.97 -6.83
N PRO A 87 7.99 -10.27 -7.07
CA PRO A 87 9.33 -10.76 -7.41
C PRO A 87 9.96 -10.04 -8.61
N PRO A 88 9.28 -9.83 -9.76
CA PRO A 88 9.85 -9.08 -10.87
C PRO A 88 10.30 -7.65 -10.50
N LEU A 89 9.58 -6.97 -9.60
CA LEU A 89 9.96 -5.63 -9.12
C LEU A 89 11.24 -5.69 -8.27
N LEU A 90 11.36 -6.69 -7.40
CA LEU A 90 12.54 -6.90 -6.57
C LEU A 90 13.76 -7.28 -7.42
N GLU A 91 13.59 -8.14 -8.42
CA GLU A 91 14.66 -8.51 -9.37
C GLU A 91 15.09 -7.33 -10.25
N ALA A 92 14.18 -6.38 -10.52
CA ALA A 92 14.51 -5.11 -11.18
C ALA A 92 15.23 -4.11 -10.25
N GLY A 93 15.49 -4.47 -8.99
CA GLY A 93 16.17 -3.62 -8.02
C GLY A 93 15.28 -2.54 -7.39
N LEU A 94 13.96 -2.63 -7.54
CA LEU A 94 13.03 -1.68 -6.94
C LEU A 94 12.79 -2.01 -5.47
N ARG A 95 12.69 -0.97 -4.64
CA ARG A 95 12.31 -1.10 -3.23
C ARG A 95 10.81 -1.35 -3.11
N VAL A 96 10.43 -2.37 -2.34
CA VAL A 96 9.02 -2.71 -2.09
C VAL A 96 8.76 -2.71 -0.59
N LEU A 97 7.75 -1.95 -0.17
CA LEU A 97 7.23 -1.92 1.18
C LEU A 97 5.82 -2.50 1.20
N ILE A 98 5.61 -3.49 2.05
CA ILE A 98 4.29 -4.02 2.39
C ILE A 98 4.03 -3.73 3.86
N TYR A 99 2.84 -3.23 4.20
CA TYR A 99 2.46 -3.00 5.58
C TYR A 99 1.05 -3.52 5.87
N SER A 100 0.80 -3.93 7.11
CA SER A 100 -0.52 -4.39 7.54
C SER A 100 -0.78 -3.99 8.99
N GLY A 101 -2.00 -3.51 9.26
CA GLY A 101 -2.49 -3.30 10.62
C GLY A 101 -2.76 -4.62 11.31
N ASP A 102 -2.39 -4.74 12.58
CA ASP A 102 -2.49 -6.01 13.30
C ASP A 102 -3.87 -6.33 13.91
N ALA A 103 -4.79 -5.37 13.87
CA ALA A 103 -6.20 -5.53 14.21
C ALA A 103 -7.09 -5.77 12.98
N ASP A 104 -6.52 -5.86 11.76
CA ASP A 104 -7.28 -6.22 10.56
C ASP A 104 -7.54 -7.72 10.50
N TRP A 105 -8.81 -8.10 10.39
CA TRP A 105 -9.23 -9.49 10.18
C TRP A 105 -9.19 -9.89 8.70
N ILE A 106 -9.62 -9.01 7.79
CA ILE A 106 -9.82 -9.37 6.38
C ILE A 106 -8.49 -9.52 5.65
N CYS A 107 -7.57 -8.56 5.82
CA CYS A 107 -6.23 -8.58 5.25
C CYS A 107 -5.19 -8.67 6.38
N ASN A 108 -5.32 -9.69 7.20
CA ASN A 108 -4.55 -9.83 8.44
C ASN A 108 -3.04 -9.96 8.21
N TRP A 109 -2.28 -9.43 9.17
CA TRP A 109 -0.82 -9.43 9.14
C TRP A 109 -0.20 -10.84 9.16
N TYR A 110 -0.85 -11.85 9.75
CA TYR A 110 -0.36 -13.22 9.75
C TYR A 110 -0.28 -13.78 8.33
N GLY A 111 -1.38 -13.65 7.56
CA GLY A 111 -1.44 -14.03 6.16
C GLY A 111 -0.45 -13.21 5.33
N GLY A 112 -0.42 -11.89 5.57
CA GLY A 112 0.55 -10.95 4.99
C GLY A 112 2.00 -11.42 5.13
N LYS A 113 2.37 -11.82 6.35
CA LYS A 113 3.70 -12.30 6.68
C LYS A 113 3.98 -13.70 6.14
N ALA A 114 2.99 -14.59 6.16
CA ALA A 114 3.15 -15.96 5.67
C ALA A 114 3.47 -15.98 4.17
N TRP A 115 2.74 -15.22 3.35
CA TRP A 115 3.04 -15.17 1.92
C TRP A 115 4.36 -14.45 1.64
N SER A 116 4.71 -13.42 2.42
CA SER A 116 5.96 -12.68 2.22
C SER A 116 7.21 -13.53 2.53
N LEU A 117 7.11 -14.45 3.49
CA LEU A 117 8.14 -15.46 3.78
C LEU A 117 8.19 -16.58 2.72
N ALA A 118 7.05 -16.94 2.15
CA ALA A 118 6.94 -18.01 1.14
C ALA A 118 7.29 -17.53 -0.28
N MET A 119 7.17 -16.23 -0.56
CA MET A 119 7.41 -15.60 -1.85
C MET A 119 8.74 -16.04 -2.44
N ASP A 120 8.73 -16.40 -3.73
CA ASP A 120 9.91 -16.87 -4.44
C ASP A 120 10.62 -15.71 -5.15
N TRP A 121 11.82 -15.40 -4.69
CA TRP A 121 12.68 -14.31 -5.20
C TRP A 121 14.12 -14.51 -4.69
N SER A 122 15.08 -13.84 -5.31
CA SER A 122 16.52 -14.00 -5.00
C SER A 122 16.88 -13.78 -3.52
N GLY A 123 16.18 -12.88 -2.82
CA GLY A 123 16.40 -12.58 -1.40
C GLY A 123 15.58 -13.42 -0.40
N LYS A 124 14.82 -14.42 -0.86
CA LYS A 124 13.92 -15.23 0.01
C LYS A 124 14.61 -15.80 1.25
N SER A 125 15.77 -16.41 1.07
CA SER A 125 16.50 -17.05 2.19
C SER A 125 16.97 -16.03 3.22
N GLU A 126 17.42 -14.86 2.76
CA GLU A 126 17.83 -13.75 3.62
C GLU A 126 16.64 -13.19 4.40
N PHE A 127 15.51 -12.98 3.72
CA PHE A 127 14.28 -12.49 4.34
C PHE A 127 13.69 -13.46 5.37
N ALA A 128 13.74 -14.76 5.08
CA ALA A 128 13.33 -15.79 6.03
C ALA A 128 14.22 -15.81 7.28
N ALA A 129 15.53 -15.60 7.12
CA ALA A 129 16.50 -15.55 8.20
C ALA A 129 16.51 -14.22 8.98
N ALA A 130 15.99 -13.14 8.39
CA ALA A 130 15.91 -11.83 9.04
C ALA A 130 15.04 -11.89 10.32
N LEU A 131 15.44 -11.10 11.31
CA LEU A 131 14.67 -10.94 12.54
C LEU A 131 13.64 -9.82 12.39
N ASP A 132 12.52 -9.98 13.06
CA ASP A 132 11.58 -8.87 13.24
C ASP A 132 12.17 -7.87 14.24
N ARG A 133 12.28 -6.61 13.82
CA ARG A 133 12.87 -5.53 14.62
C ARG A 133 11.79 -4.56 15.08
N PRO A 134 11.81 -4.13 16.36
CA PRO A 134 10.91 -3.08 16.83
C PRO A 134 11.10 -1.80 16.03
N TRP A 135 10.00 -1.20 15.60
CA TRP A 135 9.98 0.14 15.00
C TRP A 135 9.38 1.12 15.99
N LEU A 136 10.15 2.16 16.32
CA LEU A 136 9.79 3.16 17.32
C LEU A 136 9.43 4.48 16.67
N VAL A 137 8.34 5.10 17.14
CA VAL A 137 7.90 6.44 16.75
C VAL A 137 7.78 7.26 18.04
N ASP A 138 8.61 8.29 18.17
CA ASP A 138 8.75 9.12 19.39
C ASP A 138 8.98 8.30 20.67
N GLY A 139 9.74 7.21 20.57
CA GLY A 139 10.11 6.35 21.69
C GLY A 139 9.08 5.27 22.05
N GLU A 140 7.90 5.27 21.42
CA GLU A 140 6.88 4.23 21.57
C GLU A 140 6.96 3.22 20.42
N GLN A 141 6.75 1.94 20.71
CA GLN A 141 6.75 0.91 19.68
C GLN A 141 5.47 0.99 18.84
N ALA A 142 5.61 1.48 17.62
CA ALA A 142 4.52 1.59 16.66
C ALA A 142 4.26 0.28 15.90
N GLY A 143 5.24 -0.62 15.91
CA GLY A 143 5.13 -1.90 15.23
C GLY A 143 6.44 -2.67 15.18
N GLU A 144 6.51 -3.55 14.21
CA GLU A 144 7.67 -4.39 13.91
C GLU A 144 7.90 -4.43 12.40
N SER A 145 9.17 -4.59 12.02
CA SER A 145 9.57 -4.66 10.63
C SER A 145 10.54 -5.80 10.38
N ARG A 146 10.49 -6.32 9.17
CA ARG A 146 11.43 -7.30 8.65
C ARG A 146 11.90 -6.83 7.30
N THR A 147 13.21 -6.79 7.11
CA THR A 147 13.83 -6.32 5.89
C THR A 147 14.96 -7.25 5.47
N ALA A 148 15.04 -7.52 4.17
CA ALA A 148 16.19 -8.10 3.50
C ALA A 148 16.31 -7.48 2.12
N GLY A 149 17.52 -7.04 1.75
CA GLY A 149 17.75 -6.29 0.51
C GLY A 149 16.73 -5.15 0.32
N ASN A 150 15.97 -5.23 -0.78
CA ASN A 150 14.98 -4.22 -1.19
C ASN A 150 13.55 -4.49 -0.73
N PHE A 151 13.31 -5.55 0.05
CA PHE A 151 11.97 -5.93 0.49
C PHE A 151 11.80 -5.70 1.99
N THR A 152 10.75 -4.97 2.35
CA THR A 152 10.38 -4.69 3.73
C THR A 152 8.91 -5.04 3.98
N PHE A 153 8.67 -5.78 5.06
CA PHE A 153 7.32 -6.02 5.61
C PHE A 153 7.18 -5.33 6.96
N VAL A 154 6.11 -4.58 7.17
CA VAL A 154 5.81 -3.87 8.43
C VAL A 154 4.48 -4.35 9.00
N ARG A 155 4.50 -4.75 10.27
CA ARG A 155 3.30 -4.91 11.09
C ARG A 155 3.10 -3.63 11.90
N VAL A 156 1.93 -3.01 11.79
CA VAL A 156 1.57 -1.79 12.52
C VAL A 156 0.64 -2.15 13.67
N PHE A 157 1.05 -1.83 14.91
CA PHE A 157 0.29 -2.18 16.11
C PHE A 157 -0.91 -1.26 16.32
N GLY A 158 -2.03 -1.84 16.75
CA GLY A 158 -3.25 -1.10 17.08
C GLY A 158 -3.92 -0.45 15.88
N ALA A 159 -3.72 -1.00 14.68
CA ALA A 159 -4.31 -0.53 13.43
C ALA A 159 -5.14 -1.64 12.77
N GLY A 160 -6.31 -1.29 12.23
CA GLY A 160 -7.12 -2.15 11.39
C GLY A 160 -6.72 -2.07 9.91
N HIS A 161 -7.70 -2.30 9.03
CA HIS A 161 -7.51 -2.25 7.57
C HIS A 161 -7.03 -0.86 7.10
N MET A 162 -7.49 0.16 7.80
CA MET A 162 -7.30 1.57 7.53
C MET A 162 -6.18 2.11 8.44
N VAL A 163 -4.94 1.67 8.18
CA VAL A 163 -3.76 1.99 9.01
C VAL A 163 -3.55 3.50 9.21
N PRO A 164 -3.57 4.36 8.17
CA PRO A 164 -3.42 5.79 8.38
C PRO A 164 -4.56 6.41 9.20
N TYR A 165 -5.78 5.87 9.14
CA TYR A 165 -6.89 6.34 9.98
C TYR A 165 -6.64 6.02 11.46
N ASP A 166 -6.32 4.75 11.75
CA ASP A 166 -6.17 4.23 13.12
C ASP A 166 -4.85 4.67 13.78
N GLN A 167 -3.75 4.67 13.02
CA GLN A 167 -2.40 4.99 13.48
C GLN A 167 -1.75 6.09 12.61
N PRO A 168 -2.29 7.32 12.61
CA PRO A 168 -1.87 8.40 11.70
C PRO A 168 -0.40 8.77 11.81
N LYS A 169 0.09 8.91 13.05
CA LYS A 169 1.45 9.33 13.34
C LYS A 169 2.47 8.29 12.86
N ALA A 170 2.23 7.03 13.21
CA ALA A 170 3.05 5.92 12.77
C ALA A 170 3.05 5.81 11.24
N SER A 171 1.85 5.85 10.63
CA SER A 171 1.68 5.79 9.18
C SER A 171 2.47 6.88 8.45
N LEU A 172 2.44 8.12 8.95
CA LEU A 172 3.22 9.22 8.38
C LEU A 172 4.74 9.02 8.56
N ASP A 173 5.20 8.58 9.75
CA ASP A 173 6.62 8.27 9.97
C ASP A 173 7.11 7.16 9.03
N MET A 174 6.30 6.11 8.84
CA MET A 174 6.60 4.98 7.96
C MET A 174 6.84 5.44 6.52
N VAL A 175 5.88 6.17 5.93
CA VAL A 175 5.98 6.59 4.53
C VAL A 175 7.13 7.58 4.30
N ASN A 176 7.33 8.52 5.22
CA ASN A 176 8.42 9.50 5.12
C ASN A 176 9.79 8.83 5.19
N SER A 177 9.95 7.87 6.11
CA SER A 177 11.19 7.12 6.28
C SER A 177 11.48 6.26 5.05
N TRP A 178 10.47 5.58 4.51
CA TRP A 178 10.61 4.76 3.31
C TRP A 178 10.98 5.58 2.07
N ILE A 179 10.26 6.67 1.79
CA ILE A 179 10.55 7.56 0.65
C ILE A 179 11.96 8.14 0.77
N SER A 180 12.36 8.56 1.97
CA SER A 180 13.66 9.16 2.25
C SER A 180 14.80 8.14 2.37
N ASN A 181 14.53 6.85 2.17
CA ASN A 181 15.49 5.75 2.31
C ASN A 181 16.22 5.74 3.66
N GLN A 182 15.50 6.05 4.74
CA GLN A 182 16.01 5.99 6.11
C GLN A 182 15.87 4.56 6.64
N SER A 183 16.93 4.00 7.23
CA SER A 183 16.85 2.71 7.93
C SER A 183 16.26 2.89 9.34
N LYS A 184 14.97 3.22 9.40
CA LYS A 184 14.23 3.35 10.67
C LYS A 184 13.52 2.06 11.08
N PHE A 185 13.35 1.15 10.13
CA PHE A 185 12.73 -0.14 10.29
C PHE A 185 13.33 -1.08 9.24
#